data_AF-E3NUD6-F1
#
_entry.id   AF-E3NUD6-F1
#
_cell.length_a   1.000
_cell.length_b   1.000
_cell.length_c   1.000
_cell.angle_alpha   90.00
_cell.angle_beta   90.00
_cell.angle_gamma   90.00
#
_symmetry.space_group_name_H-M   'P 1'
#
loop_
_entity.id
_entity.type
_entity.pdbx_description
1 polymer ?
#
loop_
_entity_poly.entity_id
_entity_poly.type
_entity_poly.pdbx_seq_one_letter_code
_entity_poly.pdbx_strand_id
1 'polypeptide(L)' 'MHNAVYMENSRNYTSPFGYTLTLSDGYDIQRSDGVTATVHYHPPRTFVIAVWPEATQNSN' A
#
# COMPACT_ATOMS: atom_id res chain seq x y z
N MET A 1 5.77 10.63 15.33
CA MET A 1 5.24 9.74 14.28
C MET A 1 4.51 10.64 13.29
N HIS A 2 5.18 11.06 12.20
CA HIS A 2 4.65 12.05 11.23
C HIS A 2 4.76 11.54 9.77
N ASN A 3 4.90 10.23 9.57
CA ASN A 3 5.19 9.66 8.25
C ASN A 3 3.96 8.97 7.63
N ALA A 4 2.81 9.06 8.29
CA ALA A 4 1.54 8.56 7.78
C ALA A 4 0.78 9.72 7.13
N VAL A 5 0.52 9.61 5.83
CA VAL A 5 -0.20 10.61 5.04
C VAL A 5 -1.51 9.98 4.57
N TYR A 6 -2.62 10.69 4.77
CA TYR A 6 -3.91 10.21 4.30
C TYR A 6 -3.94 10.17 2.76
N MET A 7 -4.41 9.06 2.20
CA MET A 7 -4.56 8.86 0.77
C MET A 7 -5.98 9.26 0.37
N GLU A 8 -6.14 10.53 -0.02
CA GLU A 8 -7.43 11.12 -0.42
C GLU A 8 -7.96 10.61 -1.76
N ASN A 9 -7.06 10.14 -2.65
CA ASN A 9 -7.43 9.65 -3.99
C ASN A 9 -7.44 8.13 -4.04
N SER A 10 -8.18 7.54 -4.98
CA SER A 10 -8.05 6.11 -5.27
C SER A 10 -6.78 5.81 -6.09
N ARG A 11 -6.18 4.64 -5.86
CA ARG A 11 -5.01 4.16 -6.62
C ARG A 11 -5.18 2.69 -6.93
N ASN A 12 -4.84 2.30 -8.16
CA ASN A 12 -4.74 0.90 -8.53
C ASN A 12 -3.37 0.34 -8.13
N TYR A 13 -3.40 -0.74 -7.38
CA TYR A 13 -2.27 -1.58 -7.08
C TYR A 13 -2.27 -2.78 -8.04
N THR A 14 -1.15 -3.02 -8.71
CA THR A 14 -0.94 -4.18 -9.59
C THR A 14 0.32 -4.88 -9.15
N SER A 15 0.15 -6.09 -8.61
CA SER A 15 1.25 -6.97 -8.24
C SER A 15 1.85 -7.64 -9.49
N PRO A 16 3.17 -7.86 -9.54
CA PRO A 16 3.80 -8.70 -10.56
C PRO A 16 3.30 -10.15 -10.54
N PHE A 17 2.61 -10.59 -9.49
CA PHE A 17 1.99 -11.93 -9.39
C PHE A 17 0.55 -11.97 -9.93
N GLY A 18 0.09 -10.92 -10.62
CA GLY A 18 -1.21 -10.88 -11.29
C GLY A 18 -2.38 -10.45 -10.40
N TYR A 19 -2.11 -10.04 -9.15
CA TYR A 19 -3.13 -9.49 -8.27
C TYR A 19 -3.35 -8.00 -8.56
N THR A 20 -4.62 -7.58 -8.70
CA THR A 20 -4.98 -6.17 -8.88
C THR A 20 -6.01 -5.75 -7.84
N LEU A 21 -5.84 -4.55 -7.29
CA LEU A 21 -6.75 -4.00 -6.30
C LEU A 21 -6.84 -2.48 -6.42
N THR A 22 -8.05 -1.95 -6.38
CA THR A 22 -8.26 -0.52 -6.19
C THR A 22 -8.28 -0.22 -4.70
N LEU A 23 -7.31 0.57 -4.26
CA LEU A 23 -7.23 1.09 -2.90
C LEU A 23 -7.93 2.44 -2.90
N SER A 24 -8.93 2.62 -2.04
CA SER A 24 -9.70 3.86 -1.88
C SER A 24 -9.82 4.18 -0.41
N ASP A 25 -9.36 5.35 0.01
CA ASP A 25 -9.24 5.74 1.42
C ASP A 25 -8.24 4.85 2.19
N GLY A 26 -7.23 5.48 2.77
CA GLY A 26 -6.16 4.77 3.46
C GLY A 26 -5.05 5.71 3.92
N TYR A 27 -3.95 5.11 4.36
CA TYR A 27 -2.78 5.86 4.80
C TYR A 27 -1.53 5.32 4.13
N ASP A 28 -0.76 6.22 3.55
CA ASP A 28 0.57 5.96 3.01
C ASP A 28 1.60 6.15 4.12
N ILE A 29 2.45 5.15 4.32
CA ILE A 29 3.61 5.19 5.20
C ILE A 29 4.84 5.03 4.33
N GLN A 30 5.62 6.11 4.20
CA GLN A 30 6.83 6.10 3.40
C GLN A 30 8.08 5.95 4.27
N ARG A 31 8.94 5.00 3.89
CA ARG A 31 10.28 4.81 4.43
C ARG A 31 11.26 5.77 3.77
N SER A 32 12.39 6.03 4.43
CA SER A 32 13.45 6.91 3.89
C SER A 32 14.12 6.40 2.61
N ASP A 33 13.98 5.11 2.31
CA ASP A 33 14.44 4.48 1.06
C ASP A 33 13.45 4.65 -0.11
N GLY A 34 12.35 5.38 0.10
CA GLY A 34 11.34 5.67 -0.92
C GLY A 34 10.23 4.62 -1.02
N VAL A 35 10.34 3.47 -0.35
CA VAL A 35 9.28 2.45 -0.32
C VAL A 35 8.08 2.97 0.45
N THR A 36 6.90 2.81 -0.13
CA THR A 36 5.64 3.21 0.49
C THR A 36 4.79 1.98 0.76
N ALA A 37 4.27 1.89 1.98
CA ALA A 37 3.22 0.95 2.33
C ALA A 37 1.90 1.70 2.48
N THR A 38 0.87 1.24 1.81
CA THR A 38 -0.49 1.80 1.97
C THR A 38 -1.36 0.83 2.73
N VAL A 39 -1.94 1.34 3.80
CA VAL A 39 -2.91 0.63 4.62
C VAL A 39 -4.29 1.10 4.21
N HIS A 40 -5.05 0.21 3.60
CA HIS A 40 -6.42 0.44 3.15
C HIS A 40 -7.36 -0.44 3.95
N TYR A 41 -8.45 0.15 4.45
CA TYR A 41 -9.52 -0.62 5.04
C TYR A 41 -10.51 -1.02 3.95
N HIS A 42 -10.61 -2.33 3.70
CA HIS A 42 -11.56 -2.91 2.76
C HIS A 42 -12.75 -3.48 3.54
N PRO A 43 -13.93 -2.83 3.49
CA PRO A 43 -15.12 -3.30 4.20
C PRO A 43 -15.50 -4.73 3.80
N PRO A 44 -16.09 -5.53 4.71
CA PRO A 44 -16.57 -5.11 6.02
C PRO A 44 -15.57 -5.25 7.17
N ARG A 45 -14.44 -5.95 7.03
CA ARG A 45 -13.47 -6.21 8.13
C ARG A 45 -12.04 -6.53 7.66
N THR A 46 -11.69 -6.23 6.42
CA THR A 46 -10.37 -6.59 5.87
C THR A 46 -9.46 -5.37 5.88
N PHE A 47 -8.22 -5.53 6.33
CA PHE A 47 -7.17 -4.54 6.09
C PHE A 47 -6.26 -5.06 4.99
N VAL A 48 -6.02 -4.23 3.99
CA VAL A 48 -5.05 -4.52 2.94
C VAL A 48 -3.83 -3.64 3.18
N ILE A 49 -2.67 -4.27 3.15
CA ILE A 49 -1.38 -3.59 3.14
C ILE A 49 -0.74 -3.88 1.79
N ALA A 50 -0.58 -2.84 0.99
CA ALA A 50 0.06 -2.90 -0.31
C ALA A 50 1.38 -2.14 -0.26
N VAL A 51 2.46 -2.72 -0.77
CA VAL A 51 3.81 -2.14 -0.70
C VAL A 51 4.32 -1.88 -2.10
N TRP A 52 4.78 -0.67 -2.38
CA TRP A 52 5.35 -0.33 -3.68
C TRP A 52 6.66 0.48 -3.58
N PRO A 53 7.60 0.22 -4.51
CA PRO A 53 7.57 -0.87 -5.49
C PRO A 53 7.58 -2.25 -4.79
N GLU A 54 6.84 -3.22 -5.34
CA GLU A 54 6.76 -4.56 -4.75
C GLU A 54 8.11 -5.26 -4.96
N ALA A 55 8.71 -5.75 -3.87
CA ALA A 55 9.94 -6.51 -3.95
C ALA A 55 9.63 -7.94 -4.44
N THR A 56 10.17 -8.32 -5.60
CA THR A 56 10.04 -9.70 -6.13
C THR A 56 10.96 -10.69 -5.43
N GLN A 57 11.95 -10.19 -4.68
CA GLN A 57 12.81 -10.98 -3.80
C GLN A 57 12.92 -10.27 -2.44
N ASN A 58 12.60 -11.00 -1.38
CA ASN A 58 12.81 -10.57 -0.01
C ASN A 58 14.16 -11.09 0.50
N SER A 59 15.18 -10.25 0.46
CA SER A 59 16.38 -10.49 1.27
C SER A 59 16.11 -10.03 2.71
N ASN A 60 16.18 -10.96 3.66
CA ASN A 60 16.14 -10.68 5.09
C ASN A 60 17.39 -9.93 5.56
#